data_AF-A0A0W0SAN7-F1
#
_entry.id   AF-A0A0W0SAN7-F1
#
_cell.length_a   1.000
_cell.length_b   1.000
_cell.length_c   1.000
_cell.angle_alpha   90.00
_cell.angle_beta   90.00
_cell.angle_gamma   90.00
#
_symmetry.space_group_name_H-M   'P 1'
#
loop_
_entity.id
_entity.type
_entity.pdbx_description
1 polymer ?
#
loop_
_entity_poly.entity_id
_entity_poly.type
_entity_poly.pdbx_seq_one_letter_code
_entity_poly.pdbx_strand_id
1 'polypeptide(L)'
;MAWNALKKNGLFADDTELAQLMMTLSGTLILTRDAEGVHVQRLASLVSNNNLISALLRGGEVRVYQCDEKVKCLQPTLTSKTIDMSHGLESKVRDLILDMASHIKDNVEQSEAVKGLIESTQYPVMKMVSVQLAFMKDSTVIDTTRYSEAIAIDILFQYLNENLQLIKQAAGTLQYPEAIMKEFQSDLTQARQDLTQMEGTAHQRMSMAMQMIQETQTIEQMLVGEFSSELTQSLSWANQLR
;
A
#
# COMPACT_ATOMS: atom_id res chain seq x y z
N MET A 1 18.18 11.83 14.77
CA MET A 1 18.02 10.50 15.40
C MET A 1 17.56 9.49 14.36
N ALA A 2 16.41 9.72 13.71
CA ALA A 2 15.93 8.83 12.65
C ALA A 2 16.96 8.68 11.52
N TRP A 3 17.56 9.77 11.06
CA TRP A 3 18.64 9.75 10.07
C TRP A 3 19.78 8.80 10.45
N ASN A 4 20.31 8.91 11.68
CA ASN A 4 21.38 8.04 12.16
C ASN A 4 20.94 6.57 12.27
N ALA A 5 19.67 6.30 12.60
CA ALA A 5 19.12 4.94 12.59
C ALA A 5 19.07 4.38 11.15
N LEU A 6 18.56 5.17 10.21
CA LEU A 6 18.45 4.83 8.80
C LEU A 6 19.82 4.55 8.17
N LYS A 7 20.80 5.44 8.39
CA LYS A 7 22.16 5.29 7.84
C LYS A 7 22.94 4.09 8.39
N LYS A 8 22.50 3.49 9.50
CA LYS A 8 23.07 2.24 10.05
C LYS A 8 22.40 0.97 9.53
N ASN A 9 21.28 1.10 8.82
CA ASN A 9 20.55 -0.03 8.27
C ASN A 9 20.88 -0.15 6.77
N GLY A 10 21.31 -1.35 6.33
CA GLY A 10 21.75 -1.59 4.95
C GLY A 10 20.69 -1.29 3.89
N LEU A 11 19.39 -1.36 4.23
CA LEU A 11 18.30 -1.04 3.30
C LEU A 11 18.25 0.46 2.95
N PHE A 12 18.57 1.34 3.90
CA PHE A 12 18.42 2.79 3.74
C PHE A 12 19.77 3.53 3.60
N ALA A 13 20.88 2.84 3.89
CA ALA A 13 22.19 3.46 3.91
C ALA A 13 22.59 4.01 2.53
N ASP A 14 22.27 3.31 1.44
CA ASP A 14 22.70 3.72 0.10
C ASP A 14 21.63 4.50 -0.68
N ASP A 15 20.37 4.48 -0.21
CA ASP A 15 19.26 5.21 -0.81
C ASP A 15 18.87 6.43 0.05
N THR A 16 19.40 7.60 -0.35
CA THR A 16 19.14 8.87 0.32
C THR A 16 17.67 9.29 0.20
N GLU A 17 17.01 9.00 -0.91
CA GLU A 17 15.62 9.40 -1.12
C GLU A 17 14.69 8.55 -0.26
N LEU A 18 14.92 7.24 -0.22
CA LEU A 18 14.21 6.34 0.68
C LEU A 18 14.45 6.70 2.15
N ALA A 19 15.69 7.01 2.55
CA ALA A 19 15.98 7.46 3.90
C ALA A 19 15.23 8.75 4.25
N GLN A 20 15.16 9.73 3.34
CA GLN A 20 14.40 10.97 3.55
C GLN A 20 12.90 10.72 3.65
N LEU A 21 12.35 9.82 2.82
CA LEU A 21 10.96 9.40 2.90
C LEU A 21 10.65 8.74 4.26
N MET A 22 11.50 7.79 4.68
CA MET A 22 11.34 7.10 5.96
C MET A 22 11.50 8.04 7.16
N MET A 23 12.42 9.00 7.09
CA MET A 23 12.54 10.06 8.09
C MET A 23 11.31 10.97 8.14
N THR A 24 10.70 11.24 6.97
CA THR A 24 9.43 11.98 6.86
C THR A 24 8.27 11.23 7.51
N LEU A 25 8.23 9.91 7.32
CA LEU A 25 7.22 9.05 7.92
C LEU A 25 7.41 8.87 9.43
N SER A 26 8.64 8.70 9.91
CA SER A 26 8.90 8.52 11.34
C SER A 26 8.90 9.83 12.13
N GLY A 27 9.10 10.97 11.45
CA GLY A 27 9.63 12.15 12.11
C GLY A 27 11.08 11.94 12.57
N THR A 28 11.67 12.93 13.22
CA THR A 28 13.03 12.79 13.78
C THR A 28 13.28 13.77 14.92
N LEU A 29 14.16 13.37 15.83
CA LEU A 29 14.78 14.27 16.82
C LEU A 29 16.18 14.65 16.35
N ILE A 30 16.44 15.96 16.22
CA ILE A 30 17.76 16.51 15.93
C ILE A 30 18.37 16.92 17.27
N LEU A 31 19.56 16.39 17.56
CA LEU A 31 20.29 16.69 18.78
C LEU A 31 21.59 17.40 18.42
N THR A 32 21.77 18.60 18.95
CA THR A 32 23.01 19.37 18.83
C THR A 32 23.54 19.69 20.23
N ARG A 33 24.85 19.99 20.31
CA ARG A 33 25.49 20.40 21.56
C ARG A 33 26.41 21.58 21.28
N ASP A 34 26.28 22.62 22.09
CA ASP A 34 27.14 23.80 22.11
C ASP A 34 27.59 24.11 23.55
N ALA A 35 28.02 25.35 23.82
CA ALA A 35 28.50 25.77 25.14
C ALA A 35 27.36 25.93 26.15
N GLU A 36 26.15 26.19 25.67
CA GLU A 36 24.93 26.42 26.44
C GLU A 36 24.24 25.11 26.84
N GLY A 37 24.48 24.02 26.10
CA GLY A 37 24.05 22.69 26.49
C GLY A 37 23.68 21.78 25.32
N VAL A 38 22.75 20.86 25.57
CA VAL A 38 22.18 19.99 24.54
C VAL A 38 20.85 20.58 24.08
N HIS A 39 20.73 20.81 22.78
CA HIS A 39 19.49 21.27 22.16
C HIS A 39 18.81 20.13 21.44
N VAL A 40 17.49 20.06 21.57
CA VAL A 40 16.66 19.04 20.94
C VAL A 40 15.60 19.73 20.09
N GLN A 41 15.64 19.48 18.79
CA GLN A 41 14.62 19.92 17.85
C GLN A 41 13.82 18.71 17.38
N ARG A 42 12.49 18.80 17.47
CA ARG A 42 11.58 17.75 17.00
C ARG A 42 11.00 18.12 15.64
N LEU A 43 11.09 17.19 14.69
CA LEU A 43 10.37 17.24 13.42
C LEU A 43 9.28 16.17 13.45
N ALA A 44 8.03 16.61 13.31
CA ALA A 44 6.88 15.73 13.40
C ALA A 44 6.82 14.76 12.21
N SER A 45 6.27 13.57 12.47
CA SER A 45 5.85 12.64 11.40
C SER A 45 4.84 13.33 10.48
N LEU A 46 4.95 13.06 9.17
CA LEU A 46 3.96 13.50 8.19
C LEU A 46 3.03 12.38 7.71
N VAL A 47 3.02 11.21 8.38
CA VAL A 47 2.12 10.09 8.04
C VAL A 47 0.67 10.56 7.97
N SER A 48 0.21 11.30 8.98
CA SER A 48 -1.15 11.81 9.11
C SER A 48 -1.40 13.15 8.40
N ASN A 49 -0.42 13.70 7.66
CA ASN A 49 -0.60 14.94 6.89
C ASN A 49 -1.11 14.64 5.46
N ASN A 50 -2.02 15.48 4.97
CA ASN A 50 -3.18 15.15 4.11
C ASN A 50 -2.87 14.73 2.65
N ASN A 51 -1.63 14.41 2.30
CA ASN A 51 -1.29 13.95 0.95
C ASN A 51 -0.11 12.98 0.84
N LEU A 52 0.66 12.67 1.89
CA LEU A 52 1.82 11.77 1.75
C LEU A 52 1.41 10.37 1.27
N ILE A 53 0.52 9.73 2.00
CA ILE A 53 0.02 8.39 1.65
C ILE A 53 -0.72 8.42 0.31
N SER A 54 -1.58 9.43 0.10
CA SER A 54 -2.31 9.58 -1.16
C SER A 54 -1.39 9.76 -2.37
N ALA A 55 -0.30 10.53 -2.23
CA ALA A 55 0.64 10.78 -3.31
C ALA A 55 1.49 9.54 -3.62
N LEU A 56 1.87 8.75 -2.61
CA LEU A 56 2.54 7.46 -2.82
C LEU A 56 1.63 6.46 -3.55
N LEU A 57 0.33 6.45 -3.24
CA LEU A 57 -0.64 5.57 -3.88
C LEU A 57 -0.98 6.01 -5.31
N ARG A 58 -1.30 7.28 -5.52
CA ARG A 58 -1.95 7.76 -6.75
C ARG A 58 -1.14 8.78 -7.55
N GLY A 59 0.02 9.17 -7.05
CA GLY A 59 0.75 10.34 -7.55
C GLY A 59 0.20 11.65 -6.99
N GLY A 60 0.92 12.73 -7.29
CA GLY A 60 0.64 14.08 -6.80
C GLY A 60 1.85 14.73 -6.15
N GLU A 61 1.64 15.93 -5.63
CA GLU A 61 2.66 16.65 -4.86
C GLU A 61 2.70 16.10 -3.43
N VAL A 62 3.90 15.95 -2.89
CA VAL A 62 4.17 15.49 -1.52
C VAL A 62 5.26 16.35 -0.90
N ARG A 63 5.17 16.60 0.40
CA ARG A 63 6.25 17.26 1.15
C ARG A 63 7.08 16.24 1.90
N VAL A 64 8.40 16.31 1.73
CA VAL A 64 9.37 15.44 2.39
C VAL A 64 10.44 16.27 3.10
N TYR A 65 10.93 15.77 4.22
CA TYR A 65 12.13 16.33 4.84
C TYR A 65 13.35 15.96 4.00
N GLN A 66 13.93 16.97 3.35
CA GLN A 66 15.17 16.85 2.63
C GLN A 66 16.31 17.34 3.52
N CYS A 67 17.30 16.47 3.73
CA CYS A 67 18.51 16.80 4.47
C CYS A 67 19.36 17.84 3.71
N ASP A 68 19.98 18.73 4.47
CA ASP A 68 21.00 19.67 4.00
C ASP A 68 22.26 18.96 3.49
N GLU A 69 22.61 17.82 4.08
CA GLU A 69 23.73 16.98 3.66
C GLU A 69 23.50 15.48 4.00
N LYS A 70 24.39 14.59 3.53
CA LYS A 70 24.15 13.12 3.48
C LYS A 70 24.62 12.33 4.72
N VAL A 71 25.37 12.95 5.61
CA VAL A 71 26.06 12.33 6.74
C VAL A 71 25.32 12.61 8.06
N LYS A 72 25.18 13.87 8.47
CA LYS A 72 24.62 14.25 9.78
C LYS A 72 23.14 14.67 9.71
N CYS A 73 22.71 15.33 8.64
CA CYS A 73 21.37 15.86 8.41
C CYS A 73 20.85 16.68 9.61
N LEU A 74 21.51 17.81 9.88
CA LEU A 74 21.23 18.63 11.07
C LEU A 74 20.24 19.77 10.79
N GLN A 75 20.03 20.15 9.53
CA GLN A 75 19.12 21.22 9.14
C GLN A 75 18.21 20.80 7.97
N PRO A 76 17.45 19.69 8.10
CA PRO A 76 16.53 19.29 7.05
C PRO A 76 15.41 20.32 6.86
N THR A 77 14.99 20.47 5.61
CA THR A 77 13.92 21.39 5.21
C THR A 77 12.78 20.64 4.55
N LEU A 78 11.56 21.15 4.66
CA LEU A 78 10.42 20.61 3.93
C LEU A 78 10.50 21.04 2.47
N THR A 79 10.55 20.06 1.57
CA THR A 79 10.61 20.28 0.12
C THR A 79 9.47 19.54 -0.55
N SER A 80 8.92 20.16 -1.59
CA SER A 80 7.91 19.53 -2.44
C SER A 80 8.58 18.62 -3.45
N LYS A 81 8.07 17.41 -3.57
CA LYS A 81 8.35 16.46 -4.65
C LYS A 81 7.06 16.12 -5.37
N THR A 82 7.16 15.77 -6.64
CA THR A 82 6.01 15.34 -7.45
C THR A 82 6.20 13.90 -7.86
N ILE A 83 5.17 13.09 -7.60
CA ILE A 83 5.08 11.71 -8.08
C ILE A 83 4.11 11.72 -9.25
N ASP A 84 4.55 11.25 -10.42
CA ASP A 84 3.66 11.11 -11.56
C ASP A 84 2.54 10.11 -11.24
N MET A 85 1.32 10.35 -11.73
CA MET A 85 0.19 9.44 -11.50
C MET A 85 0.45 8.04 -12.07
N SER A 86 1.22 7.94 -13.16
CA SER A 86 1.65 6.66 -13.73
C SER A 86 2.65 5.92 -12.82
N HIS A 87 3.38 6.64 -11.96
CA HIS A 87 4.33 6.07 -11.01
C HIS A 87 3.74 5.79 -9.62
N GLY A 88 2.48 6.22 -9.36
CA GLY A 88 1.74 5.85 -8.16
C GLY A 88 1.62 4.33 -8.01
N LEU A 89 1.67 3.84 -6.78
CA LEU A 89 1.62 2.40 -6.51
C LEU A 89 0.33 1.74 -7.04
N GLU A 90 -0.81 2.43 -6.98
CA GLU A 90 -2.08 1.95 -7.53
C GLU A 90 -1.99 1.69 -9.03
N SER A 91 -1.34 2.59 -9.79
CA SER A 91 -1.11 2.41 -11.22
C SER A 91 -0.22 1.20 -11.51
N LYS A 92 0.87 1.05 -10.75
CA LYS A 92 1.78 -0.10 -10.91
C LYS A 92 1.09 -1.42 -10.59
N VAL A 93 0.31 -1.48 -9.52
CA VAL A 93 -0.45 -2.67 -9.15
C VAL A 93 -1.49 -3.01 -10.22
N ARG A 94 -2.20 -2.01 -10.76
CA ARG A 94 -3.13 -2.20 -11.88
C ARG A 94 -2.44 -2.84 -13.08
N ASP A 95 -1.27 -2.33 -13.47
CA ASP A 95 -0.52 -2.85 -14.61
C ASP A 95 -0.07 -4.30 -14.38
N LEU A 96 0.33 -4.66 -13.15
CA LEU A 96 0.66 -6.03 -12.78
C LEU A 96 -0.57 -6.96 -12.75
N ILE A 97 -1.75 -6.46 -12.35
CA ILE A 97 -3.00 -7.23 -12.43
C ILE A 97 -3.38 -7.51 -13.90
N LEU A 98 -3.18 -6.53 -14.79
CA LEU A 98 -3.41 -6.70 -16.23
C LEU A 98 -2.43 -7.71 -16.84
N ASP A 99 -1.14 -7.64 -16.48
CA ASP A 99 -0.12 -8.62 -16.87
C ASP A 99 -0.50 -10.03 -16.42
N MET A 100 -0.87 -10.16 -15.14
CA MET A 100 -1.33 -11.41 -14.53
C MET A 100 -2.50 -12.01 -15.32
N ALA A 101 -3.48 -11.18 -15.66
CA ALA A 101 -4.66 -11.63 -16.37
C ALA A 101 -4.37 -12.07 -17.81
N SER A 102 -3.49 -11.35 -18.52
CA SER A 102 -3.04 -11.75 -19.85
C SER A 102 -2.37 -13.12 -19.78
N HIS A 103 -1.50 -13.33 -18.80
CA HIS A 103 -0.78 -14.59 -18.63
C HIS A 103 -1.71 -15.76 -18.27
N ILE A 104 -2.73 -15.54 -17.44
CA ILE A 104 -3.77 -16.56 -17.15
C ILE A 104 -4.52 -16.92 -18.44
N LYS A 105 -4.94 -15.92 -19.22
CA LYS A 105 -5.71 -16.12 -20.45
C LYS A 105 -4.92 -16.89 -21.51
N ASP A 106 -3.65 -16.54 -21.67
CA ASP A 106 -2.76 -17.15 -22.65
C ASP A 106 -2.15 -18.48 -22.15
N ASN A 107 -2.45 -18.86 -20.90
CA ASN A 107 -1.95 -20.06 -20.23
C ASN A 107 -0.40 -20.12 -20.21
N VAL A 108 0.22 -19.00 -19.85
CA VAL A 108 1.68 -18.85 -19.72
C VAL A 108 2.10 -18.56 -18.28
N GLU A 109 3.37 -18.80 -17.98
CA GLU A 109 3.93 -18.55 -16.65
C GLU A 109 3.93 -17.07 -16.30
N GLN A 110 3.64 -16.74 -15.03
CA GLN A 110 3.64 -15.36 -14.52
C GLN A 110 5.02 -14.72 -14.52
N SER A 111 5.06 -13.41 -14.78
CA SER A 111 6.29 -12.63 -14.66
C SER A 111 6.78 -12.57 -13.21
N GLU A 112 8.09 -12.37 -12.99
CA GLU A 112 8.66 -12.23 -11.64
C GLU A 112 8.04 -11.05 -10.87
N ALA A 113 7.66 -9.97 -11.58
CA ALA A 113 6.99 -8.84 -10.97
C ALA A 113 5.58 -9.21 -10.48
N VAL A 114 4.84 -10.03 -11.22
CA VAL A 114 3.54 -10.56 -10.79
C VAL A 114 3.68 -11.53 -9.63
N LYS A 115 4.70 -12.40 -9.64
CA LYS A 115 5.00 -13.28 -8.49
C LYS A 115 5.28 -12.44 -7.24
N GLY A 116 6.11 -11.39 -7.36
CA GLY A 116 6.36 -10.43 -6.29
C GLY A 116 5.09 -9.75 -5.78
N LEU A 117 4.15 -9.38 -6.66
CA LEU A 117 2.85 -8.84 -6.26
C LEU A 117 2.07 -9.82 -5.38
N ILE A 118 1.99 -11.09 -5.80
CA ILE A 118 1.26 -12.15 -5.08
C ILE A 118 1.85 -12.36 -3.68
N GLU A 119 3.17 -12.26 -3.53
CA GLU A 119 3.88 -12.43 -2.26
C GLU A 119 3.80 -11.19 -1.36
N SER A 120 3.52 -10.01 -1.93
CA SER A 120 3.53 -8.73 -1.22
C SER A 120 2.19 -8.33 -0.61
N THR A 121 1.13 -9.11 -0.84
CA THR A 121 -0.23 -8.81 -0.37
C THR A 121 -0.85 -10.02 0.30
N GLN A 122 -1.68 -9.77 1.32
CA GLN A 122 -2.46 -10.82 1.97
C GLN A 122 -3.68 -11.27 1.15
N TYR A 123 -4.05 -10.50 0.11
CA TYR A 123 -5.18 -10.85 -0.74
C TYR A 123 -4.82 -11.97 -1.72
N PRO A 124 -5.73 -12.92 -1.98
CA PRO A 124 -5.50 -13.99 -2.95
C PRO A 124 -5.68 -13.47 -4.39
N VAL A 125 -4.85 -12.51 -4.81
CA VAL A 125 -5.02 -11.74 -6.07
C VAL A 125 -5.15 -12.65 -7.28
N MET A 126 -4.29 -13.67 -7.40
CA MET A 126 -4.36 -14.65 -8.50
C MET A 126 -5.72 -15.33 -8.61
N LYS A 127 -6.31 -15.72 -7.48
CA LYS A 127 -7.63 -16.34 -7.44
C LYS A 127 -8.71 -15.34 -7.82
N MET A 128 -8.62 -14.10 -7.34
CA MET A 128 -9.58 -13.04 -7.67
C MET A 128 -9.62 -12.77 -9.17
N VAL A 129 -8.44 -12.61 -9.80
CA VAL A 129 -8.31 -12.40 -11.25
C VAL A 129 -8.80 -13.62 -12.04
N SER A 130 -8.42 -14.83 -11.63
CA SER A 130 -8.84 -16.07 -12.30
C SER A 130 -10.36 -16.26 -12.28
N VAL A 131 -11.00 -15.97 -11.14
CA VAL A 131 -12.46 -16.01 -11.01
C VAL A 131 -13.11 -15.00 -11.93
N GLN A 132 -12.63 -13.75 -11.94
CA GLN A 132 -13.17 -12.71 -12.80
C GLN A 132 -13.09 -13.09 -14.29
N LEU A 133 -11.95 -13.62 -14.74
CA LEU A 133 -11.76 -14.10 -16.10
C LEU A 133 -12.73 -15.23 -16.48
N ALA A 134 -13.03 -16.15 -15.56
CA ALA A 134 -13.94 -17.27 -15.83
C ALA A 134 -15.39 -16.83 -16.06
N PHE A 135 -15.84 -15.75 -15.40
CA PHE A 135 -17.18 -15.20 -15.54
C PHE A 135 -17.31 -14.25 -16.74
N MET A 136 -16.23 -13.58 -17.14
CA MET A 136 -16.21 -12.56 -18.20
C MET A 136 -15.95 -13.13 -19.61
N LYS A 137 -16.56 -14.27 -19.96
CA LYS A 137 -16.29 -15.04 -21.20
C LYS A 137 -16.30 -14.21 -22.51
N ASP A 138 -16.95 -13.05 -22.55
CA ASP A 138 -17.05 -12.17 -23.73
C ASP A 138 -16.71 -10.67 -23.47
N SER A 139 -16.28 -10.26 -22.28
CA SER A 139 -15.97 -8.85 -21.99
C SER A 139 -14.46 -8.60 -21.85
N THR A 140 -13.94 -7.65 -22.62
CA THR A 140 -12.52 -7.27 -22.67
C THR A 140 -12.08 -6.40 -21.48
N VAL A 141 -12.97 -6.13 -20.53
CA VAL A 141 -12.74 -5.16 -19.46
C VAL A 141 -12.69 -5.89 -18.13
N ILE A 142 -11.50 -6.31 -17.75
CA ILE A 142 -11.24 -6.68 -16.36
C ILE A 142 -11.39 -5.40 -15.56
N ASP A 143 -12.27 -5.39 -14.56
CA ASP A 143 -12.38 -4.26 -13.63
C ASP A 143 -11.18 -4.28 -12.65
N THR A 144 -9.99 -4.04 -13.20
CA THR A 144 -8.72 -4.02 -12.48
C THR A 144 -8.67 -2.88 -11.47
N THR A 145 -9.44 -1.83 -11.73
CA THR A 145 -9.52 -0.61 -10.91
C THR A 145 -10.03 -0.92 -9.50
N ARG A 146 -10.98 -1.86 -9.34
CA ARG A 146 -11.54 -2.18 -8.02
C ARG A 146 -10.56 -2.90 -7.09
N TYR A 147 -9.67 -3.73 -7.64
CA TYR A 147 -8.73 -4.50 -6.82
C TYR A 147 -7.40 -3.77 -6.64
N SER A 148 -6.96 -2.99 -7.65
CA SER A 148 -5.68 -2.31 -7.61
C SER A 148 -5.54 -1.35 -6.44
N GLU A 149 -6.61 -0.62 -6.09
CA GLU A 149 -6.60 0.33 -4.96
C GLU A 149 -6.37 -0.40 -3.63
N ALA A 150 -7.20 -1.39 -3.31
CA ALA A 150 -7.09 -2.11 -2.04
C ALA A 150 -5.76 -2.87 -1.90
N ILE A 151 -5.31 -3.53 -2.98
CA ILE A 151 -4.03 -4.25 -3.00
C ILE A 151 -2.85 -3.28 -2.86
N ALA A 152 -2.87 -2.14 -3.55
CA ALA A 152 -1.81 -1.13 -3.42
C ALA A 152 -1.76 -0.54 -2.01
N ILE A 153 -2.93 -0.32 -1.40
CA ILE A 153 -3.01 0.11 0.00
C ILE A 153 -2.37 -0.96 0.91
N ASP A 154 -2.81 -2.21 0.84
CA ASP A 154 -2.27 -3.31 1.64
C ASP A 154 -0.73 -3.38 1.56
N ILE A 155 -0.18 -3.42 0.35
CA ILE A 155 1.26 -3.45 0.08
C ILE A 155 1.96 -2.23 0.68
N LEU A 156 1.42 -1.02 0.45
CA LEU A 156 2.04 0.20 0.97
C LEU A 156 2.09 0.18 2.48
N PHE A 157 0.98 -0.10 3.14
CA PHE A 157 0.91 -0.06 4.59
C PHE A 157 1.77 -1.13 5.25
N GLN A 158 1.81 -2.34 4.69
CA GLN A 158 2.75 -3.38 5.13
C GLN A 158 4.19 -2.88 5.02
N TYR A 159 4.60 -2.40 3.84
CA TYR A 159 5.94 -1.87 3.61
C TYR A 159 6.29 -0.75 4.59
N LEU A 160 5.42 0.25 4.76
CA LEU A 160 5.66 1.37 5.67
C LEU A 160 5.77 0.91 7.13
N ASN A 161 4.90 -0.02 7.57
CA ASN A 161 4.93 -0.55 8.92
C ASN A 161 6.21 -1.35 9.21
N GLU A 162 6.65 -2.20 8.29
CA GLU A 162 7.90 -2.96 8.38
C GLU A 162 9.11 -2.03 8.46
N ASN A 163 9.16 -1.01 7.61
CA ASN A 163 10.25 -0.04 7.62
C ASN A 163 10.29 0.79 8.90
N LEU A 164 9.15 1.23 9.44
CA LEU A 164 9.09 1.90 10.75
C LEU A 164 9.59 0.98 11.88
N GLN A 165 9.39 -0.34 11.78
CA GLN A 165 9.99 -1.31 12.71
C GLN A 165 11.50 -1.43 12.55
N LEU A 166 12.02 -1.48 11.33
CA LEU A 166 13.45 -1.45 11.09
C LEU A 166 14.10 -0.19 11.67
N ILE A 167 13.45 0.98 11.53
CA ILE A 167 13.92 2.24 12.14
C ILE A 167 13.92 2.15 13.65
N LYS A 168 12.84 1.62 14.27
CA LYS A 168 12.76 1.44 15.73
C LYS A 168 13.90 0.57 16.24
N GLN A 169 14.15 -0.56 15.58
CA GLN A 169 15.23 -1.49 15.93
C GLN A 169 16.60 -0.83 15.77
N ALA A 170 16.86 -0.19 14.63
CA ALA A 170 18.11 0.51 14.37
C ALA A 170 18.36 1.65 15.38
N ALA A 171 17.31 2.40 15.75
CA ALA A 171 17.38 3.44 16.76
C ALA A 171 17.74 2.89 18.15
N GLY A 172 17.23 1.71 18.51
CA GLY A 172 17.59 1.04 19.77
C GLY A 172 19.08 0.71 19.92
N THR A 173 19.84 0.68 18.81
CA THR A 173 21.30 0.48 18.84
C THR A 173 22.09 1.78 19.05
N LEU A 174 21.42 2.94 19.04
CA LEU A 174 22.04 4.24 19.17
C LEU A 174 22.25 4.60 20.65
N GLN A 175 23.41 5.15 20.95
CA GLN A 175 23.78 5.58 22.30
C GLN A 175 23.28 7.01 22.56
N TYR A 176 21.97 7.14 22.81
CA TYR A 176 21.35 8.40 23.23
C TYR A 176 20.80 8.31 24.65
N PRO A 177 20.60 9.44 25.35
CA PRO A 177 19.93 9.45 26.65
C PRO A 177 18.57 8.76 26.60
N GLU A 178 18.25 7.98 27.64
CA GLU A 178 17.04 7.15 27.69
C GLU A 178 15.75 7.95 27.48
N ALA A 179 15.65 9.16 28.07
CA ALA A 179 14.50 10.03 27.90
C ALA A 179 14.24 10.40 26.43
N ILE A 180 15.30 10.77 25.68
CA ILE A 180 15.20 11.11 24.25
C ILE A 180 14.84 9.88 23.42
N MET A 181 15.44 8.73 23.74
CA MET A 181 15.12 7.48 23.06
C MET A 181 13.65 7.10 23.26
N LYS A 182 13.14 7.24 24.48
CA LYS A 182 11.73 6.97 24.81
C LYS A 182 10.79 7.89 24.05
N GLU A 183 11.12 9.18 23.93
CA GLU A 183 10.36 10.13 23.12
C GLU A 183 10.29 9.71 21.65
N PHE A 184 11.43 9.37 21.05
CA PHE A 184 11.45 8.95 19.64
C PHE A 184 10.73 7.61 19.41
N GLN A 185 10.84 6.67 20.33
CA GLN A 185 10.08 5.42 20.27
C GLN A 185 8.57 5.66 20.41
N SER A 186 8.15 6.67 21.17
CA SER A 186 6.76 7.10 21.26
C SER A 186 6.28 7.65 19.92
N ASP A 187 7.07 8.52 19.28
CA ASP A 187 6.73 9.08 17.95
C ASP A 187 6.60 7.98 16.89
N LEU A 188 7.52 7.02 16.87
CA LEU A 188 7.45 5.85 15.99
C LEU A 188 6.21 5.00 16.25
N THR A 189 5.83 4.85 17.52
CA THR A 189 4.62 4.09 17.89
C THR A 189 3.37 4.82 17.41
N GLN A 190 3.31 6.15 17.56
CA GLN A 190 2.21 6.95 17.05
C GLN A 190 2.12 6.89 15.51
N ALA A 191 3.23 7.07 14.80
CA ALA A 191 3.26 6.98 13.34
C ALA A 191 2.73 5.62 12.83
N ARG A 192 3.04 4.53 13.53
CA ARG A 192 2.48 3.20 13.21
C ARG A 192 0.99 3.08 13.51
N GLN A 193 0.53 3.64 14.63
CA GLN A 193 -0.89 3.65 14.95
C GLN A 193 -1.69 4.40 13.90
N ASP A 194 -1.19 5.56 13.44
CA ASP A 194 -1.78 6.32 12.34
C ASP A 194 -1.84 5.48 11.06
N LEU A 195 -0.78 4.75 10.73
CA LEU A 195 -0.76 3.84 9.58
C LEU A 195 -1.80 2.72 9.72
N THR A 196 -1.80 1.99 10.84
CA THR A 196 -2.74 0.89 11.07
C THR A 196 -4.21 1.35 11.04
N GLN A 197 -4.50 2.57 11.51
CA GLN A 197 -5.85 3.13 11.44
C GLN A 197 -6.30 3.37 9.99
N MET A 198 -5.42 3.91 9.15
CA MET A 198 -5.72 4.12 7.73
C MET A 198 -5.85 2.78 6.99
N GLU A 199 -4.96 1.83 7.27
CA GLU A 199 -4.99 0.48 6.70
C GLU A 199 -6.31 -0.23 7.04
N GLY A 200 -6.73 -0.19 8.31
CA GLY A 200 -7.99 -0.80 8.75
C GLY A 200 -9.22 -0.22 8.03
N THR A 201 -9.21 1.09 7.75
CA THR A 201 -10.27 1.75 6.99
C THR A 201 -10.33 1.24 5.54
N ALA A 202 -9.18 0.97 4.92
CA ALA A 202 -9.12 0.44 3.57
C ALA A 202 -9.55 -1.04 3.49
N HIS A 203 -9.11 -1.87 4.44
CA HIS A 203 -9.57 -3.26 4.56
C HIS A 203 -11.08 -3.36 4.73
N GLN A 204 -11.67 -2.47 5.53
CA GLN A 204 -13.13 -2.41 5.68
C GLN A 204 -13.82 -2.10 4.35
N ARG A 205 -13.33 -1.12 3.59
CA ARG A 205 -13.88 -0.78 2.26
C ARG A 205 -13.76 -1.95 1.29
N MET A 206 -12.63 -2.65 1.28
CA MET A 206 -12.42 -3.82 0.43
C MET A 206 -13.36 -4.97 0.79
N SER A 207 -13.52 -5.27 2.08
CA SER A 207 -14.46 -6.31 2.55
C SER A 207 -15.90 -6.01 2.13
N MET A 208 -16.34 -4.75 2.29
CA MET A 208 -17.66 -4.31 1.82
C MET A 208 -17.80 -4.45 0.30
N ALA A 209 -16.77 -4.08 -0.47
CA ALA A 209 -16.78 -4.24 -1.92
C ALA A 209 -16.86 -5.72 -2.35
N MET A 210 -16.11 -6.61 -1.69
CA MET A 210 -16.17 -8.05 -1.95
C MET A 210 -17.54 -8.64 -1.61
N GLN A 211 -18.15 -8.23 -0.49
CA GLN A 211 -19.50 -8.67 -0.11
C GLN A 211 -20.53 -8.27 -1.17
N MET A 212 -20.51 -7.01 -1.63
CA MET A 212 -21.42 -6.55 -2.69
C MET A 212 -21.24 -7.34 -3.99
N ILE A 213 -20.01 -7.71 -4.35
CA ILE A 213 -19.75 -8.56 -5.53
C ILE A 213 -20.37 -9.95 -5.34
N GLN A 214 -20.18 -10.57 -4.18
CA GLN A 214 -20.75 -11.89 -3.89
C GLN A 214 -22.29 -11.88 -3.90
N GLU A 215 -22.91 -10.84 -3.34
CA GLU A 215 -24.36 -10.64 -3.38
C GLU A 215 -24.85 -10.49 -4.83
N THR A 216 -24.15 -9.67 -5.64
CA THR A 216 -24.48 -9.48 -7.06
C THR A 216 -24.40 -10.81 -7.83
N GLN A 217 -23.33 -11.58 -7.64
CA GLN A 217 -23.17 -12.90 -8.28
C GLN A 217 -24.26 -13.89 -7.85
N THR A 218 -24.66 -13.86 -6.58
CA THR A 218 -25.73 -14.73 -6.06
C THR A 218 -27.06 -14.38 -6.72
N ILE A 219 -27.37 -13.09 -6.84
CA ILE A 219 -28.58 -12.60 -7.54
C ILE A 219 -28.55 -13.01 -9.01
N GLU A 220 -27.42 -12.86 -9.71
CA GLU A 220 -27.26 -13.29 -11.10
C GLU A 220 -27.48 -14.80 -11.28
N GLN A 221 -26.92 -15.64 -10.39
CA GLN A 221 -27.13 -17.09 -10.42
C GLN A 221 -28.61 -17.47 -10.20
N MET A 222 -29.29 -16.78 -9.28
CA MET A 222 -30.73 -16.96 -9.06
C MET A 222 -31.54 -16.59 -10.31
N LEU A 223 -31.26 -15.43 -10.93
CA LEU A 223 -31.92 -14.99 -12.15
C LEU A 223 -31.72 -15.97 -13.32
N VAL A 224 -30.48 -16.43 -13.55
CA VAL A 224 -30.20 -17.44 -14.58
C VAL A 224 -30.94 -18.75 -14.29
N GLY A 225 -30.98 -19.17 -13.02
CA GLY A 225 -31.75 -20.34 -12.58
C GLY A 225 -33.24 -20.21 -12.87
N GLU A 226 -33.85 -19.08 -12.50
CA GLU A 226 -35.27 -18.79 -12.71
C GLU A 226 -35.62 -18.78 -14.21
N PHE A 227 -34.88 -18.03 -15.03
CA PHE A 227 -35.10 -18.00 -16.49
C PHE A 227 -34.91 -19.38 -17.14
N SER A 228 -33.93 -20.17 -16.69
CA SER A 228 -33.73 -21.53 -17.22
C SER A 228 -34.91 -22.45 -16.89
N SER A 229 -35.51 -22.29 -15.71
CA SER A 229 -36.66 -23.06 -15.28
C SER A 229 -37.92 -22.69 -16.07
N GLU A 230 -38.16 -21.39 -16.30
CA GLU A 230 -39.27 -20.91 -17.13
C GLU A 230 -39.12 -21.33 -18.59
N LEU A 231 -37.92 -21.23 -19.16
CA LEU A 231 -37.63 -21.71 -20.52
C LEU A 231 -37.90 -23.22 -20.64
N THR A 232 -37.44 -24.02 -19.68
CA THR A 232 -37.66 -25.47 -19.69
C THR A 232 -39.14 -25.82 -19.58
N GLN A 233 -39.90 -25.09 -18.76
CA GLN A 233 -41.35 -25.24 -18.70
C GLN A 233 -41.99 -24.86 -20.04
N SER A 234 -41.66 -23.72 -20.64
CA SER A 234 -42.25 -23.33 -21.94
C SER A 234 -41.97 -24.36 -23.06
N LEU A 235 -40.77 -24.96 -23.06
CA LEU A 235 -40.38 -26.00 -24.02
C LEU A 235 -41.09 -27.34 -23.76
N SER A 236 -41.35 -27.71 -22.50
CA SER A 236 -42.06 -28.95 -22.19
C SER A 236 -43.52 -28.90 -22.64
N TRP A 237 -44.18 -27.74 -22.55
CA TRP A 237 -45.53 -27.53 -23.05
C TRP A 237 -45.59 -27.60 -24.58
N ALA A 238 -44.60 -27.02 -25.28
CA ALA A 238 -44.53 -27.07 -26.74
C ALA A 238 -44.35 -28.50 -27.29
N ASN A 239 -43.61 -29.36 -26.58
CA ASN A 239 -43.44 -30.77 -26.96
C ASN A 239 -44.64 -31.66 -26.65
N GLN A 240 -45.57 -31.23 -25.80
CA GLN A 240 -46.83 -31.96 -25.52
C GLN A 240 -47.93 -31.68 -26.55
N LEU A 241 -47.76 -30.67 -27.41
CA LEU A 241 -48.73 -30.28 -28.45
C LEU A 241 -48.45 -30.93 -29.82
N ARG A 242 -47.67 -32.01 -29.84
CA ARG A 242 -47.25 -32.73 -31.06
C ARG A 242 -47.58 -34.22 -30.92
#